data_AF-A0A8S2SVR0-F1
#
_entry.id   AF-A0A8S2SVR0-F1
#
_cell.length_a   1.000
_cell.length_b   1.000
_cell.length_c   1.000
_cell.angle_alpha   90.00
_cell.angle_beta   90.00
_cell.angle_gamma   90.00
#
_symmetry.space_group_name_H-M   'P 1'
#
loop_
_entity.id
_entity.type
_entity.pdbx_description
1 polymer ?
#
loop_
_entity_poly.entity_id
_entity_poly.type
_entity_poly.pdbx_seq_one_letter_code
_entity_poly.pdbx_strand_id
1 'polypeptide(L)' 'FLPMKCDSCAAILCKDHIKYDEHQCPLAHRKNVQVPICPLCNQAVPLQHRDQPPDHAVSDHIDRD' A
#
# COMPACT_ATOMS: atom_id res chain seq x y z
N PHE A 1 -1.72 -8.05 -27.59
CA PHE A 1 -1.36 -8.24 -26.18
C PHE A 1 -0.61 -7.02 -25.70
N LEU A 2 -1.22 -6.22 -24.81
CA LEU A 2 -0.54 -5.07 -24.20
C LEU A 2 -0.19 -5.46 -22.76
N PRO A 3 1.09 -5.80 -22.48
CA PRO A 3 1.51 -6.19 -21.14
C PRO A 3 1.38 -5.01 -20.19
N MET A 4 0.62 -5.17 -19.12
CA MET A 4 0.43 -4.18 -18.07
C MET A 4 1.09 -4.67 -16.79
N LYS A 5 1.81 -3.80 -16.10
CA LYS A 5 2.49 -4.13 -14.85
C LYS A 5 1.55 -3.88 -13.68
N CYS A 6 1.31 -4.90 -12.86
CA CYS A 6 0.56 -4.76 -11.61
C CYS A 6 1.30 -3.83 -10.67
N ASP A 7 0.62 -2.81 -10.19
CA ASP A 7 1.21 -1.78 -9.32
C ASP A 7 1.59 -2.33 -7.93
N SER A 8 0.91 -3.40 -7.47
CA SER A 8 1.18 -4.01 -6.17
C SER A 8 2.25 -5.09 -6.21
N CYS A 9 2.24 -5.98 -7.22
CA CYS A 9 3.17 -7.13 -7.28
C CYS A 9 4.18 -7.08 -8.42
N ALA A 10 4.18 -6.00 -9.21
CA ALA A 10 5.04 -5.84 -10.37
C ALA A 10 4.91 -6.95 -11.44
N ALA A 11 3.89 -7.82 -11.34
CA ALA A 11 3.62 -8.88 -12.31
C ALA A 11 3.13 -8.32 -13.65
N ILE A 12 3.56 -8.91 -14.76
CA ILE A 12 3.11 -8.54 -16.10
C ILE A 12 1.84 -9.33 -16.42
N LEU A 13 0.72 -8.61 -16.56
CA LEU A 13 -0.61 -9.17 -16.74
C LEU A 13 -1.28 -8.56 -17.98
N CYS A 14 -2.35 -9.19 -18.43
CA CYS A 14 -3.19 -8.67 -19.51
C CYS A 14 -4.09 -7.54 -18.97
N LYS A 15 -4.66 -6.71 -19.86
CA LYS A 15 -5.61 -5.65 -19.47
C LYS A 15 -6.85 -6.19 -18.72
N ASP A 16 -7.24 -7.43 -19.00
CA ASP A 16 -8.35 -8.11 -18.31
C ASP A 16 -7.90 -8.60 -16.93
N HIS A 17 -6.82 -9.40 -16.87
CA HIS A 17 -6.31 -10.05 -15.66
C HIS A 17 -5.50 -9.17 -14.68
N ILE A 18 -5.39 -7.86 -14.91
CA ILE A 18 -4.63 -6.97 -13.99
C ILE A 18 -5.38 -6.70 -12.67
N LYS A 19 -6.68 -7.03 -12.60
CA LYS A 19 -7.44 -6.91 -11.35
C LYS A 19 -6.83 -7.81 -10.28
N TYR A 20 -6.72 -7.26 -9.08
CA TYR A 20 -6.12 -7.93 -7.93
C TYR A 20 -6.77 -9.28 -7.58
N ASP A 21 -8.08 -9.40 -7.82
CA ASP A 21 -8.86 -10.61 -7.58
C ASP A 21 -8.54 -11.72 -8.61
N GLU A 22 -8.47 -11.36 -9.90
CA GLU A 22 -8.27 -12.29 -11.01
C GLU A 22 -6.90 -12.99 -10.98
N HIS A 23 -5.84 -12.29 -10.53
CA HIS A 23 -4.51 -12.88 -10.40
C HIS A 23 -4.14 -13.23 -8.96
N GLN A 24 -5.12 -13.24 -8.04
CA GLN A 24 -4.94 -13.51 -6.61
C GLN A 24 -3.69 -12.83 -6.06
N CYS A 25 -3.60 -11.52 -6.23
CA CYS A 25 -2.39 -10.78 -5.97
C CYS A 25 -1.92 -11.03 -4.51
N PRO A 26 -0.74 -11.63 -4.29
CA PRO A 26 -0.24 -11.90 -2.93
C PRO A 26 0.03 -10.59 -2.16
N LEU A 27 0.07 -9.47 -2.88
CA LEU A 27 0.34 -8.13 -2.38
C LEU A 27 -0.94 -7.26 -2.31
N ALA A 28 -2.11 -7.76 -2.76
CA ALA A 28 -3.39 -7.06 -2.59
C ALA A 28 -3.79 -6.89 -1.13
N HIS A 29 -3.52 -7.90 -0.29
CA HIS A 29 -3.77 -7.81 1.14
C HIS A 29 -2.84 -6.83 1.85
N ARG A 30 -1.67 -6.50 1.29
CA ARG A 30 -0.78 -5.48 1.88
C ARG A 30 -1.34 -4.05 1.73
N LYS A 31 -2.24 -3.80 0.77
CA LYS A 31 -2.89 -2.48 0.57
C LYS A 31 -4.14 -2.26 1.42
N ASN A 32 -4.69 -3.29 2.06
CA ASN A 32 -5.85 -3.13 2.96
C ASN A 32 -5.43 -2.79 4.40
N VAL A 33 -4.29 -2.13 4.56
CA VAL A 33 -3.95 -1.47 5.82
C VAL A 33 -4.45 -0.04 5.68
N GLN A 34 -5.43 0.34 6.49
CA GLN A 34 -5.82 1.73 6.64
C GLN A 34 -4.61 2.48 7.20
N VAL A 35 -3.98 3.30 6.37
CA VAL A 35 -2.79 4.08 6.73
C VAL A 35 -3.21 5.51 7.06
N PRO A 36 -2.79 6.06 8.21
CA PRO A 36 -3.01 7.48 8.49
C PRO A 36 -2.19 8.34 7.53
N ILE A 37 -2.72 9.52 7.20
CA ILE A 37 -2.00 10.54 6.44
C ILE A 37 -1.28 11.45 7.44
N CYS A 38 0.00 11.74 7.20
CA CYS A 38 0.73 12.73 7.99
C CYS A 38 0.20 14.13 7.69
N PRO A 39 -0.19 14.94 8.70
CA PRO A 39 -0.73 16.27 8.49
C PRO A 39 0.32 17.31 8.04
N LEU A 40 1.62 17.00 8.13
CA LEU A 40 2.70 17.94 7.77
C LEU A 40 3.15 17.78 6.32
N CYS A 41 3.42 16.55 5.88
CA CYS A 41 3.89 16.24 4.52
C CYS A 41 2.80 15.68 3.60
N ASN A 42 1.60 15.43 4.15
CA ASN A 42 0.45 14.87 3.44
C ASN A 42 0.70 13.48 2.83
N GLN A 43 1.72 12.76 3.32
CA GLN A 43 2.14 11.45 2.86
C GLN A 43 1.47 10.34 3.69
N ALA A 44 1.17 9.21 3.05
CA ALA A 44 0.63 8.04 3.73
C ALA A 44 1.69 7.39 4.61
N VAL A 45 1.43 7.30 5.91
CA VAL A 45 2.37 6.72 6.88
C VAL A 45 2.04 5.24 7.08
N PRO A 46 2.91 4.31 6.64
CA PRO A 46 2.68 2.89 6.82
C PRO A 46 2.74 2.51 8.30
N LEU A 47 1.68 1.87 8.80
CA LEU A 47 1.70 1.26 10.12
C LEU A 47 2.62 0.03 10.09
N GLN A 48 3.62 -0.04 10.97
CA GLN A 48 4.51 -1.21 11.04
C GLN A 48 3.80 -2.44 11.61
N HIS A 49 2.84 -2.22 12.51
CA HIS A 49 2.01 -3.27 13.09
C HIS A 49 0.53 -2.92 12.99
N ARG A 50 -0.32 -3.92 12.75
CA ARG A 50 -1.78 -3.74 12.68
C ARG A 50 -2.39 -3.17 13.98
N ASP A 51 -1.72 -3.41 15.10
CA ASP A 51 -2.11 -2.95 16.44
C ASP A 51 -1.40 -1.66 16.87
N GLN A 52 -0.54 -1.09 16.01
CA GLN A 52 0.13 0.16 16.33
C GLN A 52 -0.87 1.32 16.23
N PRO A 53 -0.99 2.17 17.27
CA PRO A 53 -1.84 3.34 17.18
C PRO A 53 -1.35 4.24 16.04
N PRO A 54 -2.26 4.74 15.17
CA PRO A 54 -1.89 5.55 14.02
C PRO A 54 -1.16 6.83 14.43
N ASP A 55 -1.52 7.39 15.59
CA ASP A 55 -0.86 8.55 16.19
C ASP A 55 0.65 8.33 16.40
N HIS A 56 1.03 7.14 16.89
CA HIS A 56 2.44 6.82 17.13
C HIS A 56 3.21 6.60 15.84
N ALA A 57 2.59 6.00 14.82
CA ALA A 57 3.22 5.85 13.50
C ALA A 57 3.46 7.20 12.83
N VAL A 58 2.47 8.10 12.87
CA VAL A 58 2.61 9.46 12.35
C VAL A 58 3.65 10.24 13.16
N SER A 59 3.66 10.13 14.49
CA SER A 59 4.66 10.80 15.33
C SER A 59 6.09 10.31 15.06
N ASP A 60 6.32 9.00 14.91
CA ASP A 60 7.64 8.45 14.56
C ASP A 60 8.09 8.89 13.17
N HIS A 61 7.15 8.99 12.22
CA HIS A 61 7.44 9.53 10.90
C HIS A 61 7.84 11.01 10.96
N ILE A 62 7.17 11.82 11.79
CA ILE A 62 7.49 13.24 11.97
C ILE A 62 8.87 13.44 12.63
N ASP A 63 9.27 12.58 13.57
CA ASP A 63 10.58 12.67 14.22
C ASP A 63 11.75 12.28 13.28
N ARG A 64 11.46 11.46 12.26
CA ARG A 64 12.46 10.89 11.34
C ARG A 64 12.61 11.63 10.00
N ASP A 65 11.75 12.61 9.70
CA ASP A 65 11.72 13.41 8.46
C ASP A 65 12.15 14.86 8.73
#